data_AF-A0A7V9UB13-F1
#
_entry.id   AF-A0A7V9UB13-F1
#
_cell.length_a   1.000
_cell.length_b   1.000
_cell.length_c   1.000
_cell.angle_alpha   90.00
_cell.angle_beta   90.00
_cell.angle_gamma   90.00
#
_symmetry.space_group_name_H-M   'P 1'
#
loop_
_entity.id
_entity.type
_entity.pdbx_description
1 polymer ?
#
loop_
_entity_poly.entity_id
_entity_poly.type
_entity_poly.pdbx_seq_one_letter_code
_entity_poly.pdbx_strand_id
1 'polypeptide(L)'
;MTKAVTGGTYDGSSGELLVDGAPRAYMASDNLKSPAYIGLLPEELIAAIDAAGLAFDRLTKTGVLLHLLGALKKYGKFGMICVGGTAEEATEMYAAAESVAEQLSGSTIEAR
;
A
#
# COMPACT_ATOMS: atom_id res chain seq x y z
N MET A 1 -5.72 5.23 9.59
CA MET A 1 -6.32 4.17 8.74
C MET A 1 -6.01 2.78 9.27
N THR A 2 -4.77 2.42 9.61
CA THR A 2 -4.36 1.07 10.06
C THR A 2 -5.24 0.49 11.18
N LYS A 3 -5.50 1.22 12.26
CA LYS A 3 -6.41 0.77 13.34
C LYS A 3 -7.82 0.39 12.83
N ALA A 4 -8.37 1.16 11.90
CA ALA A 4 -9.73 0.97 11.40
C ALA A 4 -9.85 -0.24 10.48
N VAL A 5 -8.80 -0.55 9.71
CA VAL A 5 -8.78 -1.66 8.74
C VAL A 5 -8.33 -2.98 9.37
N THR A 6 -7.50 -2.92 10.42
CA THR A 6 -7.08 -4.13 11.16
C THR A 6 -7.99 -4.43 12.35
N GLY A 7 -8.71 -3.45 12.88
CA GLY A 7 -9.44 -3.58 14.15
C GLY A 7 -8.55 -3.56 15.38
N GLY A 8 -7.27 -3.24 15.22
CA GLY A 8 -6.28 -3.36 16.29
C GLY A 8 -6.43 -2.34 17.42
N THR A 9 -5.70 -2.59 18.50
CA THR A 9 -5.58 -1.72 19.66
C THR A 9 -4.12 -1.51 20.01
N TYR A 10 -3.75 -0.31 20.42
CA TYR A 10 -2.40 -0.08 20.92
C TYR A 10 -2.29 -0.59 22.35
N ASP A 11 -1.25 -1.38 22.62
CA ASP A 11 -0.85 -1.65 24.00
C ASP A 11 -0.16 -0.42 24.59
N GLY A 12 -0.67 0.06 25.72
CA GLY A 12 -0.17 1.28 26.36
C GLY A 12 1.22 1.12 27.00
N SER A 13 1.67 -0.12 27.20
CA SER A 13 2.97 -0.40 27.84
C SER A 13 4.11 -0.51 26.83
N SER A 14 3.88 -1.22 25.72
CA SER A 14 4.87 -1.44 24.65
C SER A 14 4.76 -0.42 23.51
N GLY A 15 3.60 0.22 23.33
CA GLY A 15 3.31 1.06 22.16
C GLY A 15 3.02 0.27 20.89
N GLU A 16 2.95 -1.06 20.97
CA GLU A 16 2.69 -1.92 19.82
C GLU A 16 1.22 -1.88 19.38
N LEU A 17 0.99 -1.96 18.07
CA LEU A 17 -0.34 -2.19 17.53
C LEU A 17 -0.63 -3.69 17.59
N LEU A 18 -1.59 -4.09 18.43
CA LEU A 18 -2.04 -5.47 18.54
C LEU A 18 -3.28 -5.71 17.69
N VAL A 19 -3.27 -6.79 16.92
CA VAL A 19 -4.39 -7.27 16.09
C VAL A 19 -4.59 -8.73 16.41
N ASP A 20 -5.78 -9.08 16.92
CA ASP A 20 -6.11 -10.42 17.40
C ASP A 20 -5.08 -11.00 18.40
N GLY A 21 -4.52 -10.13 19.24
CA GLY A 21 -3.54 -10.47 20.27
C GLY A 21 -2.09 -10.58 19.79
N ALA A 22 -1.81 -10.37 18.50
CA ALA A 22 -0.46 -10.39 17.93
C ALA A 22 -0.02 -9.00 17.47
N PRO A 23 1.27 -8.64 17.59
CA PRO A 23 1.78 -7.38 17.09
C PRO A 23 1.64 -7.30 15.56
N ARG A 24 1.43 -6.08 15.09
CA ARG A 24 1.50 -5.68 13.68
C ARG A 24 2.34 -4.43 13.55
N ALA A 25 3.11 -4.37 12.48
CA ALA A 25 3.80 -3.17 12.06
C ALA A 25 3.20 -2.66 10.76
N TYR A 26 3.41 -1.38 10.48
CA TYR A 26 3.02 -0.80 9.20
C TYR A 26 4.03 0.23 8.71
N MET A 27 4.16 0.31 7.39
CA MET A 27 4.82 1.40 6.68
C MET A 27 3.74 2.22 5.98
N ALA A 28 3.78 3.54 6.10
CA ALA A 28 2.80 4.42 5.50
C ALA A 28 3.49 5.57 4.77
N SER A 29 3.02 5.87 3.56
CA SER A 29 3.43 7.05 2.81
C SER A 29 2.22 7.66 2.13
N ASP A 30 2.10 8.99 2.18
CA ASP A 30 1.07 9.76 1.50
C ASP A 30 1.62 10.52 0.28
N ASN A 31 2.86 10.22 -0.11
CA ASN A 31 3.60 11.02 -1.10
C ASN A 31 4.44 10.18 -2.07
N LEU A 32 3.97 8.98 -2.46
CA LEU A 32 4.53 8.32 -3.64
C LEU A 32 4.16 9.14 -4.85
N LYS A 33 5.16 9.78 -5.45
CA LYS A 33 4.96 10.74 -6.53
C LYS A 33 6.06 10.61 -7.57
N SER A 34 5.65 10.38 -8.81
CA SER A 34 6.54 10.36 -9.97
C SER A 34 5.82 10.95 -11.18
N PRO A 35 6.51 11.74 -12.04
CA PRO A 35 5.95 12.14 -13.33
C PRO A 35 5.52 10.95 -14.20
N ALA A 36 6.18 9.79 -14.05
CA ALA A 36 5.83 8.57 -14.77
C ALA A 36 4.43 8.06 -14.42
N TYR A 37 3.93 8.35 -13.22
CA TYR A 37 2.61 7.92 -12.77
C TYR A 37 1.47 8.81 -13.32
N ILE A 38 1.78 9.94 -13.98
CA ILE A 38 0.77 10.82 -14.56
C ILE A 38 0.04 10.09 -15.68
N GLY A 39 -1.28 10.09 -15.60
CA GLY A 39 -2.15 9.42 -16.56
C GLY A 39 -2.51 7.97 -16.23
N LEU A 40 -1.87 7.36 -15.21
CA LEU A 40 -2.30 6.07 -14.66
C LEU A 40 -3.71 6.19 -14.08
N LEU A 41 -4.53 5.17 -14.31
CA LEU A 41 -5.87 5.09 -13.74
C LEU A 41 -5.83 4.38 -12.38
N PRO A 42 -6.61 4.85 -11.38
CA PRO A 42 -6.74 4.17 -10.09
C PRO A 42 -7.05 2.67 -10.19
N GLU A 43 -7.96 2.29 -11.10
CA GLU A 43 -8.36 0.90 -11.33
C GLU A 43 -7.23 0.02 -11.84
N GLU A 44 -6.31 0.56 -12.66
CA GLU A 44 -5.15 -0.17 -13.18
C GLU A 44 -4.14 -0.44 -12.05
N LEU A 45 -3.88 0.57 -11.20
CA LEU A 45 -2.99 0.40 -10.05
C LEU A 45 -3.56 -0.59 -9.03
N ILE A 46 -4.86 -0.52 -8.76
CA ILE A 46 -5.55 -1.48 -7.87
C ILE A 46 -5.41 -2.91 -8.43
N ALA A 47 -5.71 -3.10 -9.71
CA ALA A 47 -5.62 -4.41 -10.36
C ALA A 47 -4.18 -4.95 -10.38
N ALA A 48 -3.18 -4.09 -10.60
CA ALA A 48 -1.78 -4.50 -10.59
C ALA A 48 -1.30 -4.94 -9.21
N ILE A 49 -1.69 -4.23 -8.14
CA ILE A 49 -1.37 -4.59 -6.76
C ILE A 49 -2.06 -5.92 -6.36
N ASP A 50 -3.31 -6.12 -6.77
CA ASP A 50 -4.04 -7.37 -6.55
C ASP A 50 -3.39 -8.54 -7.29
N ALA A 51 -3.04 -8.36 -8.57
CA ALA A 51 -2.36 -9.37 -9.38
C ALA A 51 -0.96 -9.73 -8.84
N ALA A 52 -0.30 -8.81 -8.15
CA ALA A 52 0.97 -9.06 -7.46
C ALA A 52 0.80 -9.79 -6.11
N GLY A 53 -0.44 -10.08 -5.68
CA GLY A 53 -0.72 -10.71 -4.39
C GLY A 53 -0.44 -9.80 -3.18
N LEU A 54 -0.37 -8.48 -3.40
CA LEU A 54 -0.03 -7.49 -2.37
C LEU A 54 -1.26 -6.85 -1.74
N ALA A 55 -2.45 -7.02 -2.33
CA ALA A 55 -3.67 -6.42 -1.81
C ALA A 55 -3.95 -6.83 -0.35
N PHE A 56 -4.48 -5.90 0.43
CA PHE A 56 -4.82 -6.15 1.83
C PHE A 56 -5.84 -7.29 2.01
N ASP A 57 -5.44 -8.33 2.74
CA ASP A 57 -6.28 -9.46 3.11
C ASP A 57 -6.96 -9.20 4.47
N ARG A 58 -8.29 -9.26 4.46
CA ARG A 58 -9.13 -9.05 5.65
C ARG A 58 -9.08 -10.20 6.64
N LEU A 59 -8.63 -11.39 6.26
CA LEU A 59 -8.47 -12.54 7.13
C LEU A 59 -7.15 -12.45 7.90
N THR A 60 -6.03 -12.24 7.21
CA THR A 60 -4.71 -12.14 7.85
C THR A 60 -4.43 -10.77 8.48
N LYS A 61 -5.18 -9.75 8.06
CA LYS A 61 -5.00 -8.33 8.41
C LYS A 61 -3.65 -7.78 7.95
N THR A 62 -3.13 -8.26 6.83
CA THR A 62 -1.86 -7.86 6.23
C THR A 62 -2.03 -7.47 4.77
N GLY A 63 -1.05 -6.77 4.20
CA GLY A 63 -1.04 -6.34 2.80
C GLY A 63 -1.12 -4.83 2.63
N VAL A 64 -1.33 -4.40 1.39
CA VAL A 64 -1.23 -3.01 0.93
C VAL A 64 -2.62 -2.40 0.76
N LEU A 65 -2.79 -1.21 1.33
CA LEU A 65 -3.98 -0.37 1.20
C LEU A 65 -3.61 0.90 0.45
N LEU A 66 -4.19 1.09 -0.74
CA LEU A 66 -4.00 2.31 -1.52
C LEU A 66 -4.95 3.43 -1.05
N HIS A 67 -4.46 4.66 -1.03
CA HIS A 67 -5.24 5.85 -0.71
C HIS A 67 -4.81 7.06 -1.55
N LEU A 68 -5.59 8.15 -1.49
CA LEU A 68 -5.36 9.37 -2.27
C LEU A 68 -5.34 9.18 -3.79
N LEU A 69 -6.00 8.12 -4.30
CA LEU A 69 -6.00 7.77 -5.73
C LEU A 69 -6.61 8.85 -6.64
N GLY A 70 -7.43 9.76 -6.10
CA GLY A 70 -7.93 10.91 -6.86
C GLY A 70 -6.82 11.86 -7.36
N ALA A 71 -5.62 11.81 -6.76
CA ALA A 71 -4.47 12.58 -7.20
C ALA A 71 -3.60 11.87 -8.24
N LEU A 72 -3.82 10.56 -8.48
CA LEU A 72 -2.95 9.73 -9.31
C LEU A 72 -2.92 10.22 -10.75
N LYS A 73 -4.08 10.19 -11.42
CA LYS A 73 -4.17 10.50 -12.85
C LYS A 73 -3.62 11.87 -13.21
N LYS A 74 -3.92 12.90 -12.41
CA LYS A 74 -3.53 14.29 -12.71
C LYS A 74 -2.14 14.66 -12.23
N TYR A 75 -1.72 14.15 -11.07
CA TYR A 75 -0.51 14.62 -10.39
C TYR A 75 0.56 13.54 -10.23
N GLY A 76 0.29 12.32 -10.70
CA GLY A 76 1.19 11.17 -10.56
C GLY A 76 1.45 10.84 -9.09
N LYS A 77 0.46 11.05 -8.21
CA LYS A 77 0.61 10.93 -6.76
C LYS A 77 -0.45 10.02 -6.15
N PHE A 78 -0.02 9.13 -5.27
CA PHE A 78 -0.90 8.34 -4.40
C PHE A 78 -0.23 8.11 -3.05
N GLY A 79 -0.97 7.49 -2.14
CA GLY A 79 -0.40 6.99 -0.89
C GLY A 79 -0.74 5.53 -0.68
N MET A 80 0.01 4.89 0.21
CA MET A 80 -0.26 3.51 0.61
C MET A 80 0.12 3.26 2.07
N ILE A 81 -0.55 2.28 2.66
CA ILE A 81 -0.22 1.71 3.95
C ILE A 81 0.01 0.22 3.75
N CYS A 82 1.19 -0.26 4.12
CA CYS A 82 1.58 -1.66 4.06
C CYS A 82 1.57 -2.22 5.49
N VAL A 83 0.80 -3.26 5.75
CA VAL A 83 0.64 -3.86 7.08
C VAL A 83 1.25 -5.25 7.09
N GLY A 84 2.23 -5.48 7.96
CA GLY A 84 2.92 -6.77 8.13
C GLY A 84 2.86 -7.27 9.58
N GLY A 85 3.23 -8.53 9.76
CA GLY A 85 3.53 -9.10 11.08
C GLY A 85 4.79 -8.48 11.69
N THR A 86 5.72 -8.03 10.84
CA THR A 86 6.94 -7.32 11.23
C THR A 86 7.13 -6.02 10.46
N ALA A 87 8.01 -5.14 10.95
CA ALA A 87 8.36 -3.89 10.25
C ALA A 87 9.09 -4.16 8.93
N GLU A 88 9.86 -5.25 8.88
CA GLU A 88 10.59 -5.69 7.68
C GLU A 88 9.62 -6.13 6.60
N GLU A 89 8.65 -7.00 6.91
CA GLU A 89 7.58 -7.38 5.98
C GLU A 89 6.81 -6.17 5.44
N ALA A 90 6.47 -5.20 6.30
CA ALA A 90 5.79 -3.98 5.89
C ALA A 90 6.65 -3.12 4.93
N THR A 91 7.97 -3.13 5.11
CA THR A 91 8.92 -2.41 4.25
C THR A 91 9.14 -3.13 2.93
N GLU A 92 9.20 -4.46 2.93
CA GLU A 92 9.28 -5.28 1.73
C GLU A 92 8.02 -5.12 0.86
N MET A 93 6.83 -5.15 1.48
CA MET A 93 5.57 -4.87 0.79
C MET A 93 5.54 -3.46 0.19
N TYR A 94 6.10 -2.47 0.90
CA TYR A 94 6.21 -1.11 0.37
C TYR A 94 7.06 -1.08 -0.90
N ALA A 95 8.26 -1.66 -0.86
CA ALA A 95 9.17 -1.69 -2.00
C ALA A 95 8.58 -2.47 -3.19
N ALA A 96 7.91 -3.59 -2.92
CA ALA A 96 7.23 -4.38 -3.94
C ALA A 96 6.08 -3.60 -4.60
N ALA A 97 5.24 -2.93 -3.81
CA ALA A 97 4.14 -2.12 -4.33
C ALA A 97 4.63 -0.90 -5.15
N GLU A 98 5.72 -0.27 -4.72
CA GLU A 98 6.38 0.80 -5.47
C GLU A 98 6.89 0.27 -6.82
N SER A 99 7.58 -0.89 -6.84
CA SER A 99 8.06 -1.51 -8.07
C SER A 99 6.92 -1.87 -9.03
N VAL A 100 5.78 -2.34 -8.53
CA VAL A 100 4.58 -2.61 -9.36
C VAL A 100 4.08 -1.32 -10.02
N ALA A 101 4.03 -0.21 -9.28
CA ALA A 101 3.62 1.08 -9.84
C ALA A 101 4.58 1.57 -10.93
N GLU A 102 5.89 1.39 -10.73
CA GLU A 102 6.92 1.70 -11.71
C GLU A 102 6.76 0.87 -13.00
N GLN A 103 6.59 -0.44 -12.87
CA GLN A 103 6.40 -1.34 -14.03
C GLN A 103 5.12 -1.04 -14.81
N LEU A 104 4.02 -0.75 -14.11
CA LEU A 104 2.76 -0.34 -14.72
C LEU A 104 2.92 0.96 -15.52
N SER A 105 3.68 1.92 -14.99
CA SER A 105 3.96 3.19 -15.67
C SER A 105 4.80 3.03 -16.93
N GLY A 106 5.76 2.09 -16.95
CA GLY A 106 6.57 1.78 -18.14
C GLY A 106 5.75 1.11 -19.25
N SER A 107 4.84 0.20 -18.90
CA SER A 107 4.01 -0.53 -19.86
C SER A 107 2.96 0.36 -20.54
N THR A 108 2.53 1.43 -19.86
CA THR A 108 1.51 2.37 -20.38
C THR A 108 2.07 3.30 -21.46
N ILE A 109 3.39 3.51 -21.53
CA ILE A 109 4.03 4.38 -22.52
C ILE A 109 4.10 3.69 -23.90
N GLU A 110 4.18 2.36 -23.97
CA GLU A 110 4.28 1.62 -25.24
C GLU A 110 2.93 1.43 -25.94
N ALA A 111 1.81 1.58 -25.23
CA ALA A 111 0.46 1.35 -25.74
C ALA A 111 -0.29 2.62 -26.20
N ARG A 112 0.40 3.75 -26.33
CA ARG A 112 -0.14 5.05 -26.77
C ARG A 112 0.58 5.58 -28.00
#